data_AF-A0A954ZEH9-F1
#
_entry.id   AF-A0A954ZEH9-F1
#
_cell.length_a   1.000
_cell.length_b   1.000
_cell.length_c   1.000
_cell.angle_alpha   90.00
_cell.angle_beta   90.00
_cell.angle_gamma   90.00
#
_symmetry.space_group_name_H-M   'P 1'
#
loop_
_entity.id
_entity.type
_entity.pdbx_description
1 polymer ?
#
loop_
_entity_poly.entity_id
_entity_poly.type
_entity_poly.pdbx_seq_one_letter_code
_entity_poly.pdbx_strand_id
1 'polypeptide(L)'
;MFSRYSIQACSIVALLFAFALVDDAEAQVNIPFQVLSGAGTLDQFPSATENVQDHNIMSGSVQFGDQTLAYTGDGSVRLLGLPDETGTAPFDSATPFLFDFGDGNSIQLHYGHPEVGAPSTGSATIQPSSQPDLVNVTWLATFNPVPGTGTGIFENVVGGAFFMTASQTEVDPTGQNLPYMWSSDPGYLTVVPEPHCLAILGWAACFLLPLARRR
;
A
#
# COMPACT_ATOMS: atom_id res chain seq x y z
N MET A 1 10.42 -71.81 -7.86
CA MET A 1 9.18 -71.17 -7.41
C MET A 1 9.59 -70.00 -6.51
N PHE A 2 9.88 -68.82 -7.10
CA PHE A 2 10.34 -67.65 -6.35
C PHE A 2 9.28 -66.54 -6.40
N SER A 3 9.03 -65.99 -5.22
CA SER A 3 7.90 -65.16 -4.83
C SER A 3 7.98 -63.73 -5.37
N ARG A 4 6.93 -63.26 -6.06
CA ARG A 4 6.81 -61.97 -6.76
C ARG A 4 6.19 -60.87 -5.86
N TYR A 5 6.79 -60.52 -4.72
CA TYR A 5 6.25 -59.48 -3.81
C TYR A 5 7.30 -58.44 -3.36
N SER A 6 8.13 -57.92 -4.27
CA SER A 6 9.19 -56.96 -3.90
C SER A 6 9.32 -55.74 -4.82
N ILE A 7 8.23 -55.25 -5.40
CA ILE A 7 8.26 -54.05 -6.26
C ILE A 7 7.21 -52.98 -5.85
N GLN A 8 6.25 -53.28 -4.95
CA GLN A 8 5.19 -52.32 -4.59
C GLN A 8 5.49 -51.37 -3.42
N ALA A 9 6.57 -51.57 -2.66
CA ALA A 9 6.87 -50.72 -1.49
C ALA A 9 7.61 -49.41 -1.84
N CYS A 10 8.23 -49.31 -3.03
CA CYS A 10 9.07 -48.16 -3.37
C CYS A 10 8.28 -46.95 -3.92
N SER A 11 7.07 -47.17 -4.45
CA SER A 11 6.27 -46.09 -5.07
C SER A 11 5.51 -45.20 -4.07
N ILE A 12 5.29 -45.67 -2.83
CA ILE A 12 4.52 -44.91 -1.83
C ILE A 12 5.41 -43.86 -1.13
N VAL A 13 6.70 -44.15 -0.95
CA VAL A 13 7.65 -43.20 -0.31
C VAL A 13 7.93 -41.99 -1.20
N ALA A 14 7.97 -42.18 -2.53
CA ALA A 14 8.16 -41.08 -3.48
C ALA A 14 6.96 -40.11 -3.54
N LEU A 15 5.73 -40.59 -3.32
CA LEU A 15 4.54 -39.74 -3.28
C LEU A 15 4.49 -38.88 -2.01
N LEU A 16 4.96 -39.40 -0.87
CA LEU A 16 4.99 -38.67 0.40
C LEU A 16 6.05 -37.55 0.41
N PHE A 17 7.16 -37.71 -0.31
CA PHE A 17 8.16 -36.66 -0.47
C PHE A 17 7.72 -35.52 -1.40
N ALA A 18 6.86 -35.80 -2.37
CA ALA A 18 6.33 -34.78 -3.29
C ALA A 18 5.38 -33.78 -2.59
N PHE A 19 4.71 -34.19 -1.50
CA PHE A 19 3.88 -33.28 -0.69
C PHE A 19 4.67 -32.47 0.35
N ALA A 20 5.90 -32.90 0.69
CA ALA A 20 6.75 -32.17 1.64
C ALA A 20 7.55 -31.02 0.99
N LEU A 21 7.46 -30.88 -0.34
CA LEU A 21 8.14 -29.85 -1.14
C LEU A 21 7.16 -28.91 -1.86
N VAL A 22 5.87 -28.98 -1.53
CA VAL A 22 4.99 -27.86 -1.85
C VAL A 22 5.40 -26.78 -0.86
N ASP A 23 6.36 -25.94 -1.24
CA ASP A 23 6.54 -24.64 -0.60
C ASP A 23 5.15 -24.04 -0.51
N ASP A 24 4.67 -23.82 0.71
CA ASP A 24 3.36 -23.24 0.96
C ASP A 24 3.32 -21.89 0.25
N ALA A 25 2.73 -21.87 -0.94
CA ALA A 25 2.35 -20.64 -1.59
C ALA A 25 1.25 -20.04 -0.73
N GLU A 26 1.66 -19.28 0.29
CA GLU A 26 0.74 -18.60 1.20
C GLU A 26 -0.18 -17.72 0.33
N ALA A 27 -1.47 -18.01 0.40
CA ALA A 27 -2.45 -17.35 -0.44
C ALA A 27 -2.48 -15.87 -0.07
N GLN A 28 -2.00 -15.02 -0.99
CA GLN A 28 -2.05 -13.57 -0.83
C GLN A 28 -3.52 -13.11 -0.78
N VAL A 29 -3.83 -12.25 0.18
CA VAL A 29 -5.17 -11.69 0.38
C VAL A 29 -5.13 -10.19 0.15
N ASN A 30 -6.05 -9.70 -0.69
CA ASN A 30 -6.26 -8.26 -0.86
C ASN A 30 -7.22 -7.76 0.22
N ILE A 31 -6.72 -6.91 1.11
CA ILE A 31 -7.49 -6.25 2.16
C ILE A 31 -7.90 -4.85 1.65
N PRO A 32 -9.19 -4.49 1.66
CA PRO A 32 -9.65 -3.15 1.29
C PRO A 32 -8.91 -2.07 2.09
N PHE A 33 -8.51 -0.99 1.42
CA PHE A 33 -7.84 0.14 2.05
C PHE A 33 -8.35 1.46 1.47
N GLN A 34 -8.64 2.45 2.32
CA GLN A 34 -9.06 3.78 1.89
C GLN A 34 -8.65 4.84 2.92
N VAL A 35 -8.07 5.96 2.47
CA VAL A 35 -7.92 7.16 3.29
C VAL A 35 -9.26 7.90 3.30
N LEU A 36 -9.89 7.92 4.48
CA LEU A 36 -11.18 8.58 4.69
C LEU A 36 -11.01 10.08 4.87
N SER A 37 -9.95 10.48 5.58
CA SER A 37 -9.60 11.88 5.80
C SER A 37 -8.12 12.03 6.16
N GLY A 38 -7.55 13.21 5.92
CA GLY A 38 -6.24 13.61 6.42
C GLY A 38 -6.08 15.12 6.32
N ALA A 39 -5.41 15.70 7.31
CA ALA A 39 -5.03 17.10 7.32
C ALA A 39 -3.54 17.23 7.65
N GLY A 40 -2.83 18.04 6.89
CA GLY A 40 -1.38 18.15 6.99
C GLY A 40 -0.84 19.40 6.34
N THR A 41 0.48 19.51 6.32
CA THR A 41 1.17 20.63 5.70
C THR A 41 2.20 20.16 4.69
N LEU A 42 2.43 20.98 3.68
CA LEU A 42 3.60 20.94 2.81
C LEU A 42 4.43 22.19 3.12
N ASP A 43 5.72 22.02 3.39
CA ASP A 43 6.56 23.12 3.89
C ASP A 43 6.55 24.33 2.95
N GLN A 44 6.61 24.08 1.64
CA GLN A 44 6.45 25.07 0.58
C GLN A 44 6.13 24.36 -0.74
N PHE A 45 5.57 25.08 -1.71
CA PHE A 45 5.35 24.49 -3.02
C PHE A 45 6.69 24.13 -3.66
N PRO A 46 6.93 22.88 -4.10
CA PRO A 46 8.22 22.52 -4.68
C PRO A 46 8.46 23.33 -5.95
N SER A 47 9.61 23.98 -6.01
CA SER A 47 10.07 24.60 -7.25
C SER A 47 10.91 23.60 -8.04
N ALA A 48 10.97 23.76 -9.36
CA ALA A 48 11.87 22.94 -10.19
C ALA A 48 13.37 23.18 -9.88
N THR A 49 13.70 24.12 -8.99
CA THR A 49 15.06 24.44 -8.55
C THR A 49 15.37 23.94 -7.14
N GLU A 50 14.35 23.78 -6.29
CA GLU A 50 14.45 23.25 -4.92
C GLU A 50 13.73 21.90 -4.89
N ASN A 51 14.45 20.87 -5.35
CA ASN A 51 13.90 19.62 -5.83
C ASN A 51 13.22 18.73 -4.79
N VAL A 52 13.17 19.05 -3.50
CA VAL A 52 12.52 18.19 -2.50
C VAL A 52 11.90 19.07 -1.43
N GLN A 53 10.64 18.79 -1.10
CA GLN A 53 9.93 19.46 0.00
C GLN A 53 9.32 18.42 0.92
N ASP A 54 9.46 18.65 2.22
CA ASP A 54 8.85 17.80 3.23
C ASP A 54 7.36 18.11 3.34
N HIS A 55 6.58 17.06 3.61
CA HIS A 55 5.16 17.19 3.90
C HIS A 55 4.73 16.15 4.93
N ASN A 56 3.67 16.48 5.65
CA ASN A 56 3.15 15.61 6.70
C ASN A 56 1.62 15.52 6.63
N ILE A 57 1.09 14.62 7.43
CA ILE A 57 -0.31 14.52 7.85
C ILE A 57 -0.28 14.48 9.38
N MET A 58 -0.75 15.55 10.01
CA MET A 58 -0.76 15.65 11.47
C MET A 58 -1.89 14.84 12.10
N SER A 59 -2.95 14.57 11.34
CA SER A 59 -4.05 13.69 11.76
C SER A 59 -4.89 13.25 10.58
N GLY A 60 -5.30 11.99 10.56
CA GLY A 60 -6.27 11.48 9.61
C GLY A 60 -6.90 10.18 10.08
N SER A 61 -7.76 9.62 9.23
CA SER A 61 -8.31 8.28 9.40
C SER A 61 -8.28 7.47 8.10
N VAL A 62 -8.01 6.18 8.23
CA VAL A 62 -8.12 5.21 7.13
C VAL A 62 -9.11 4.11 7.49
N GLN A 63 -9.68 3.50 6.46
CA GLN A 63 -10.33 2.21 6.53
C GLN A 63 -9.34 1.13 6.08
N PHE A 64 -9.12 0.10 6.90
CA PHE A 64 -8.33 -1.09 6.57
C PHE A 64 -9.12 -2.35 6.91
N GLY A 65 -9.57 -3.07 5.88
CA GLY A 65 -10.57 -4.13 6.03
C GLY A 65 -11.84 -3.57 6.67
N ASP A 66 -12.21 -4.10 7.83
CA ASP A 66 -13.37 -3.65 8.62
C ASP A 66 -12.99 -2.66 9.74
N GLN A 67 -11.72 -2.26 9.85
CA GLN A 67 -11.24 -1.38 10.91
C GLN A 67 -11.07 0.05 10.41
N THR A 68 -11.46 1.02 11.25
CA THR A 68 -11.07 2.42 11.06
C THR A 68 -9.91 2.75 11.99
N LEU A 69 -8.80 3.21 11.43
CA LEU A 69 -7.57 3.51 12.17
C LEU A 69 -7.25 5.00 12.06
N ALA A 70 -6.85 5.61 13.17
CA ALA A 70 -6.24 6.93 13.15
C ALA A 70 -4.81 6.83 12.61
N TYR A 71 -4.32 7.86 11.93
CA TYR A 71 -2.94 7.91 11.47
C TYR A 71 -2.35 9.31 11.47
N THR A 72 -1.03 9.37 11.54
CA THR A 72 -0.19 10.49 11.10
C THR A 72 0.70 10.04 9.96
N GLY A 73 1.38 10.97 9.31
CA GLY A 73 2.42 10.55 8.39
C GLY A 73 3.36 11.66 7.97
N ASP A 74 4.48 11.23 7.40
CA ASP A 74 5.59 12.09 7.02
C ASP A 74 6.25 11.54 5.76
N GLY A 75 6.65 12.43 4.86
CA GLY A 75 7.39 12.08 3.66
C GLY A 75 7.90 13.32 2.96
N SER A 76 8.43 13.12 1.75
CA SER A 76 8.92 14.23 0.94
C SER A 76 8.51 14.07 -0.51
N VAL A 77 8.17 15.18 -1.14
CA VAL A 77 7.68 15.27 -2.52
C VAL A 77 8.69 15.99 -3.39
N ARG A 78 8.78 15.62 -4.67
CA ARG A 78 9.54 16.37 -5.68
C ARG A 78 8.78 16.50 -6.99
N LEU A 79 8.95 17.64 -7.65
CA LEU A 79 8.54 17.79 -9.04
C LEU A 79 9.60 17.19 -9.96
N LEU A 80 9.13 16.49 -10.98
CA LEU A 80 9.96 15.87 -12.02
C LEU A 80 10.13 16.77 -13.25
N GLY A 81 9.35 17.85 -13.32
CA GLY A 81 9.39 18.81 -14.42
C GLY A 81 8.64 20.09 -14.08
N LEU A 82 8.78 21.09 -14.95
CA LEU A 82 7.98 22.31 -14.87
C LEU A 82 6.52 22.02 -15.25
N PRO A 83 5.55 22.80 -14.71
CA PRO A 83 4.17 22.74 -15.17
C PRO A 83 4.06 22.99 -16.67
N ASP A 84 3.18 22.22 -17.32
CA ASP A 84 2.80 22.42 -18.72
C ASP A 84 1.83 23.61 -18.90
N GLU A 85 1.34 23.79 -20.12
CA GLU A 85 0.36 24.83 -20.48
C GLU A 85 -0.98 24.73 -19.75
N THR A 86 -1.28 23.59 -19.11
CA THR A 86 -2.47 23.38 -18.27
C THR A 86 -2.22 23.66 -16.79
N GLY A 87 -0.98 24.02 -16.42
CA GLY A 87 -0.56 24.17 -15.04
C GLY A 87 -0.30 22.84 -14.34
N THR A 88 -0.03 21.76 -15.10
CA THR A 88 0.18 20.42 -14.56
C THR A 88 1.65 20.02 -14.63
N ALA A 89 2.22 19.56 -13.51
CA ALA A 89 3.58 19.05 -13.43
C ALA A 89 3.60 17.59 -12.94
N PRO A 90 4.48 16.73 -13.49
CA PRO A 90 4.69 15.39 -12.95
C PRO A 90 5.44 15.46 -11.62
N PHE A 91 5.11 14.58 -10.68
CA PHE A 91 5.77 14.49 -9.37
C PHE A 91 5.88 13.04 -8.89
N ASP A 92 6.77 12.79 -7.94
CA ASP A 92 6.87 11.54 -7.20
C ASP A 92 7.32 11.78 -5.74
N SER A 93 7.37 10.72 -4.96
CA SER A 93 7.91 10.76 -3.60
C SER A 93 9.44 10.80 -3.63
N ALA A 94 10.05 11.85 -3.08
CA ALA A 94 11.51 11.88 -2.94
C ALA A 94 11.98 10.86 -1.88
N THR A 95 11.19 10.67 -0.83
CA THR A 95 11.29 9.58 0.14
C THR A 95 9.92 8.94 0.32
N PRO A 96 9.83 7.62 0.62
CA PRO A 96 8.57 7.00 0.96
C PRO A 96 7.81 7.78 2.04
N PHE A 97 6.49 7.84 1.92
CA PHE A 97 5.62 8.38 2.95
C PHE A 97 5.37 7.32 4.01
N LEU A 98 5.71 7.64 5.26
CA LEU A 98 5.41 6.82 6.42
C LEU A 98 3.98 7.09 6.88
N PHE A 99 3.12 6.08 6.86
CA PHE A 99 1.87 6.10 7.63
C PHE A 99 2.15 5.47 8.99
N ASP A 100 1.96 6.24 10.06
CA ASP A 100 2.05 5.77 11.45
C ASP A 100 0.65 5.73 12.05
N PHE A 101 0.22 4.54 12.48
CA PHE A 101 -1.10 4.28 13.06
C PHE A 101 -1.04 4.14 14.59
N GLY A 102 0.13 4.37 15.20
CA GLY A 102 0.36 4.18 16.63
C GLY A 102 0.51 2.71 17.02
N ASP A 103 0.88 2.48 18.28
CA ASP A 103 1.05 1.14 18.88
C ASP A 103 2.00 0.20 18.10
N GLY A 104 2.99 0.79 17.42
CA GLY A 104 3.96 0.05 16.60
C GLY A 104 3.41 -0.43 15.25
N ASN A 105 2.26 0.07 14.81
CA ASN A 105 1.69 -0.20 13.49
C ASN A 105 2.08 0.92 12.52
N SER A 106 2.86 0.57 11.49
CA SER A 106 3.30 1.54 10.50
C SER A 106 3.55 0.88 9.16
N ILE A 107 3.58 1.66 8.08
CA ILE A 107 3.96 1.19 6.75
C ILE A 107 4.50 2.35 5.93
N GLN A 108 5.51 2.10 5.09
CA GLN A 108 5.99 3.09 4.13
C GLN A 108 5.40 2.82 2.75
N LEU A 109 5.05 3.89 2.04
CA LEU A 109 4.56 3.82 0.68
C LEU A 109 5.29 4.80 -0.23
N HIS A 110 5.69 4.32 -1.40
CA HIS A 110 6.04 5.19 -2.51
C HIS A 110 4.78 5.75 -3.14
N TYR A 111 4.87 6.95 -3.71
CA TYR A 111 3.79 7.49 -4.54
C TYR A 111 4.33 8.11 -5.84
N GLY A 112 3.61 7.90 -6.94
CA GLY A 112 4.00 8.43 -8.25
C GLY A 112 5.26 7.77 -8.86
N HIS A 113 5.56 6.51 -8.53
CA HIS A 113 6.73 5.78 -9.03
C HIS A 113 6.32 4.60 -9.93
N PRO A 114 6.38 4.74 -11.27
CA PRO A 114 6.07 3.65 -12.18
C PRO A 114 6.91 2.38 -11.99
N GLU A 115 8.17 2.55 -11.61
CA GLU A 115 9.13 1.47 -11.39
C GLU A 115 8.85 0.59 -10.18
N VAL A 116 8.00 1.05 -9.24
CA VAL A 116 7.53 0.27 -8.08
C VAL A 116 6.03 -0.06 -8.15
N GLY A 117 5.41 0.11 -9.32
CA GLY A 117 4.05 -0.38 -9.60
C GLY A 117 2.96 0.68 -9.74
N ALA A 118 3.28 1.98 -9.68
CA ALA A 118 2.31 3.00 -10.06
C ALA A 118 2.05 2.93 -11.59
N PRO A 119 0.82 3.24 -12.07
CA PRO A 119 0.55 3.26 -13.51
C PRO A 119 1.25 4.43 -14.23
N SER A 120 1.55 5.51 -13.52
CA SER A 120 2.24 6.71 -14.00
C SER A 120 2.89 7.45 -12.83
N THR A 121 3.66 8.49 -13.15
CA THR A 121 4.03 9.49 -12.14
C THR A 121 2.78 10.17 -11.58
N GLY A 122 2.92 10.80 -10.40
CA GLY A 122 1.89 11.67 -9.87
C GLY A 122 1.70 12.92 -10.74
N SER A 123 0.58 13.60 -10.55
CA SER A 123 0.20 14.84 -11.22
C SER A 123 -0.13 15.93 -10.21
N ALA A 124 0.59 17.05 -10.27
CA ALA A 124 0.35 18.25 -9.49
C ALA A 124 -0.23 19.33 -10.41
N THR A 125 -1.48 19.72 -10.18
CA THR A 125 -2.18 20.73 -10.98
C THR A 125 -2.37 22.01 -10.16
N ILE A 126 -1.90 23.12 -10.71
CA ILE A 126 -2.02 24.46 -10.14
C ILE A 126 -2.98 25.27 -11.02
N GLN A 127 -4.05 25.79 -10.44
CA GLN A 127 -5.04 26.60 -11.15
C GLN A 127 -5.19 27.96 -10.48
N PRO A 128 -5.36 29.06 -11.24
CA PRO A 128 -5.73 30.35 -10.65
C PRO A 128 -7.02 30.21 -9.82
N SER A 129 -7.04 30.83 -8.64
CA SER A 129 -8.26 30.91 -7.83
C SER A 129 -9.12 32.12 -8.22
N SER A 130 -10.25 32.30 -7.53
CA SER A 130 -11.09 33.48 -7.71
C SER A 130 -10.50 34.76 -7.08
N GLN A 131 -9.57 34.60 -6.14
CA GLN A 131 -8.85 35.68 -5.48
C GLN A 131 -7.54 35.98 -6.24
N PRO A 132 -7.15 37.26 -6.33
CA PRO A 132 -5.85 37.61 -6.91
C PRO A 132 -4.71 36.97 -6.09
N ASP A 133 -3.66 36.57 -6.78
CA ASP A 133 -2.43 36.00 -6.21
C ASP A 133 -2.57 34.65 -5.47
N LEU A 134 -3.78 34.08 -5.44
CA LEU A 134 -4.02 32.76 -4.84
C LEU A 134 -4.30 31.69 -5.90
N VAL A 135 -3.88 30.46 -5.62
CA VAL A 135 -4.05 29.29 -6.50
C VAL A 135 -4.80 28.16 -5.80
N ASN A 136 -5.47 27.32 -6.58
CA ASN A 136 -5.94 26.01 -6.15
C ASN A 136 -4.91 24.97 -6.58
N VAL A 137 -4.53 24.09 -5.65
CA VAL A 137 -3.53 23.05 -5.91
C VAL A 137 -4.16 21.69 -5.68
N THR A 138 -3.99 20.79 -6.64
CA THR A 138 -4.42 19.40 -6.53
C THR A 138 -3.26 18.47 -6.85
N TRP A 139 -2.98 17.53 -5.95
CA TRP A 139 -1.97 16.48 -6.11
C TRP A 139 -2.68 15.14 -6.25
N LEU A 140 -2.32 14.38 -7.27
CA LEU A 140 -2.91 13.08 -7.58
C LEU A 140 -1.80 12.03 -7.75
N ALA A 141 -1.84 10.95 -6.99
CA ALA A 141 -0.87 9.86 -7.13
C ALA A 141 -1.42 8.50 -6.69
N THR A 142 -0.88 7.44 -7.28
CA THR A 142 -1.02 6.08 -6.76
C THR A 142 0.05 5.81 -5.71
N PHE A 143 -0.37 5.23 -4.59
CA PHE A 143 0.48 4.83 -3.48
C PHE A 143 0.71 3.31 -3.52
N ASN A 144 1.96 2.89 -3.37
CA ASN A 144 2.39 1.49 -3.41
C ASN A 144 3.25 1.17 -2.17
N PRO A 145 2.95 0.11 -1.41
CA PRO A 145 3.75 -0.28 -0.26
C PRO A 145 5.21 -0.57 -0.60
N VAL A 146 6.12 -0.18 0.29
CA VAL A 146 7.52 -0.60 0.26
C VAL A 146 7.62 -1.97 0.94
N PRO A 147 7.95 -3.05 0.22
CA PRO A 147 7.97 -4.40 0.80
C PRO A 147 8.90 -4.50 2.02
N GLY A 148 8.42 -5.12 3.09
CA GLY A 148 9.19 -5.36 4.32
C GLY A 148 9.36 -4.14 5.23
N THR A 149 8.69 -3.03 4.97
CA THR A 149 8.68 -1.84 5.86
C THR A 149 7.52 -1.80 6.83
N GLY A 150 6.50 -2.63 6.61
CA GLY A 150 5.34 -2.69 7.48
C GLY A 150 5.68 -3.22 8.88
N THR A 151 4.95 -2.76 9.88
CA THR A 151 5.07 -3.23 11.27
C THR A 151 3.68 -3.48 11.86
N GLY A 152 3.61 -4.32 12.91
CA GLY A 152 2.36 -4.66 13.57
C GLY A 152 1.37 -5.30 12.60
N ILE A 153 0.14 -4.78 12.51
CA ILE A 153 -0.88 -5.30 11.58
C ILE A 153 -0.50 -5.16 10.09
N PHE A 154 0.55 -4.40 9.77
CA PHE A 154 1.06 -4.22 8.42
C PHE A 154 2.33 -5.03 8.11
N GLU A 155 2.86 -5.82 9.05
CA GLU A 155 4.16 -6.51 8.88
C GLU A 155 4.22 -7.40 7.63
N ASN A 156 3.08 -7.99 7.27
CA ASN A 156 2.97 -8.92 6.15
C ASN A 156 2.37 -8.28 4.89
N VAL A 157 2.32 -6.94 4.82
CA VAL A 157 1.94 -6.25 3.58
C VAL A 157 3.08 -6.37 2.57
N VAL A 158 2.79 -7.00 1.44
CA VAL A 158 3.76 -7.29 0.37
C VAL A 158 3.49 -6.51 -0.91
N GLY A 159 2.35 -5.80 -0.99
CA GLY A 159 1.98 -5.04 -2.17
C GLY A 159 0.61 -4.41 -2.06
N GLY A 160 0.04 -4.04 -3.19
CA GLY A 160 -1.23 -3.35 -3.30
C GLY A 160 -1.08 -1.94 -3.88
N ALA A 161 -2.21 -1.26 -4.01
CA ALA A 161 -2.27 0.11 -4.51
C ALA A 161 -3.57 0.80 -4.10
N PHE A 162 -3.50 2.11 -3.89
CA PHE A 162 -4.66 2.98 -3.81
C PHE A 162 -4.33 4.36 -4.40
N PHE A 163 -5.36 5.11 -4.80
CA PHE A 163 -5.22 6.42 -5.42
C PHE A 163 -5.60 7.52 -4.43
N MET A 164 -4.70 8.47 -4.22
CA MET A 164 -4.87 9.54 -3.22
C MET A 164 -4.86 10.91 -3.89
N THR A 165 -5.72 11.78 -3.38
CA THR A 165 -5.83 13.19 -3.76
C THR A 165 -5.49 14.06 -2.56
N ALA A 166 -4.58 15.01 -2.74
CA ALA A 166 -4.38 16.13 -1.82
C ALA A 166 -4.89 17.39 -2.51
N SER A 167 -5.71 18.19 -1.82
CA SER A 167 -6.22 19.44 -2.39
C SER A 167 -6.13 20.58 -1.41
N GLN A 168 -5.94 21.77 -1.97
CA GLN A 168 -5.97 23.02 -1.23
C GLN A 168 -6.59 24.12 -2.11
N THR A 169 -7.40 24.96 -1.49
CA THR A 169 -8.04 26.11 -2.13
C THR A 169 -7.41 27.41 -1.64
N GLU A 170 -7.25 28.37 -2.56
CA GLU A 170 -6.87 29.75 -2.23
C GLU A 170 -5.54 29.88 -1.47
N VAL A 171 -4.48 29.34 -2.06
CA VAL A 171 -3.12 29.26 -1.50
C VAL A 171 -2.23 30.33 -2.09
N ASP A 172 -1.45 31.01 -1.25
CA ASP A 172 -0.29 31.78 -1.73
C ASP A 172 0.84 30.78 -2.07
N PRO A 173 1.20 30.60 -3.35
CA PRO A 173 2.22 29.63 -3.74
C PRO A 173 3.62 30.00 -3.23
N THR A 174 3.82 31.23 -2.76
CA THR A 174 5.07 31.69 -2.12
C THR A 174 5.06 31.51 -0.59
N GLY A 175 3.94 31.04 -0.04
CA GLY A 175 3.76 30.80 1.39
C GLY A 175 4.57 29.61 1.91
N GLN A 176 4.75 29.60 3.22
CA GLN A 176 5.30 28.46 3.98
C GLN A 176 4.18 27.72 4.71
N ASN A 177 4.38 26.43 4.99
CA ASN A 177 3.44 25.56 5.70
C ASN A 177 2.06 25.55 5.06
N LEU A 178 1.99 25.20 3.78
CA LEU A 178 0.79 25.16 2.98
C LEU A 178 -0.13 24.02 3.46
N PRO A 179 -1.34 24.30 4.02
CA PRO A 179 -2.21 23.24 4.56
C PRO A 179 -2.92 22.45 3.46
N TYR A 180 -2.91 21.12 3.51
CA TYR A 180 -3.61 20.27 2.55
C TYR A 180 -4.64 19.36 3.21
N MET A 181 -5.73 19.10 2.48
CA MET A 181 -6.71 18.08 2.80
C MET A 181 -6.52 16.86 1.90
N TRP A 182 -6.49 15.69 2.53
CA TRP A 182 -6.23 14.42 1.85
C TRP A 182 -7.45 13.50 1.87
N SER A 183 -7.68 12.82 0.76
CA SER A 183 -8.68 11.76 0.61
C SER A 183 -8.19 10.72 -0.40
N SER A 184 -8.79 9.53 -0.40
CA SER A 184 -8.50 8.53 -1.43
C SER A 184 -9.76 7.89 -1.99
N ASP A 185 -9.65 7.40 -3.22
CA ASP A 185 -10.57 6.39 -3.73
C ASP A 185 -10.29 5.04 -3.02
N PRO A 186 -11.28 4.13 -2.96
CA PRO A 186 -11.04 2.79 -2.44
C PRO A 186 -9.97 2.04 -3.24
N GLY A 187 -9.02 1.42 -2.54
CA GLY A 187 -8.00 0.53 -3.08
C GLY A 187 -7.84 -0.71 -2.21
N TYR A 188 -6.63 -1.29 -2.22
CA TYR A 188 -6.33 -2.47 -1.42
C TYR A 188 -4.84 -2.58 -1.08
N LEU A 189 -4.55 -3.28 0.02
CA LEU A 189 -3.23 -3.77 0.38
C LEU A 189 -3.21 -5.30 0.25
N THR A 190 -2.16 -5.84 -0.34
CA THR A 190 -1.95 -7.29 -0.46
C THR A 190 -1.14 -7.77 0.73
N VAL A 191 -1.70 -8.71 1.50
CA VAL A 191 -1.11 -9.26 2.71
C VAL A 191 -0.84 -10.75 2.52
N VAL A 192 0.29 -11.22 3.05
CA VAL A 192 0.58 -12.64 3.22
C VAL A 192 0.06 -13.07 4.60
N PRO A 193 -0.96 -13.94 4.69
CA PRO A 193 -1.49 -14.36 5.98
C PRO A 193 -0.44 -15.12 6.79
N GLU A 194 -0.38 -14.89 8.10
CA GLU A 194 0.51 -15.67 8.96
C GLU A 194 0.17 -17.19 8.90
N PRO A 195 1.18 -18.08 8.90
CA PRO A 195 1.00 -19.53 8.70
C PRO A 195 0.01 -20.17 9.69
N HIS A 196 -0.11 -19.62 10.90
CA HIS A 196 -0.98 -20.17 11.95
C HIS A 196 -2.47 -20.15 11.58
N CYS A 197 -2.89 -19.26 10.67
CA CYS A 197 -4.28 -19.21 10.20
C CYS A 197 -4.65 -20.40 9.29
N LEU A 198 -3.67 -20.94 8.54
CA LEU A 198 -3.91 -22.04 7.59
C LEU A 198 -3.97 -23.40 8.29
N ALA A 199 -3.25 -23.56 9.40
CA ALA A 199 -3.26 -24.81 10.18
C ALA A 199 -4.66 -25.19 10.67
N ILE A 200 -5.53 -24.23 11.01
CA ILE A 200 -6.89 -24.52 11.51
C ILE A 200 -7.78 -25.12 10.40
N LEU A 201 -7.64 -24.66 9.16
CA LEU A 201 -8.42 -25.18 8.02
C LEU A 201 -7.96 -26.59 7.62
N GLY A 202 -6.65 -26.84 7.63
CA GLY A 202 -6.09 -28.17 7.33
C GLY A 202 -6.55 -29.23 8.32
N TRP A 203 -6.59 -28.91 9.61
CA TRP A 203 -7.05 -29.84 10.65
C TRP A 203 -8.53 -30.19 10.53
N ALA A 204 -9.40 -29.23 10.20
CA ALA A 204 -10.83 -29.50 9.98
C ALA A 204 -11.08 -30.49 8.83
N ALA A 205 -10.29 -30.41 7.74
CA ALA A 205 -10.39 -31.33 6.62
C ALA A 205 -9.95 -32.76 6.99
N CYS A 206 -8.91 -32.92 7.82
CA CYS A 206 -8.45 -34.23 8.27
C CYS A 206 -9.47 -34.98 9.14
N PHE A 207 -10.31 -34.29 9.93
CA PHE A 207 -11.33 -34.93 10.75
C PHE A 207 -12.63 -35.30 10.02
N LEU A 208 -12.86 -34.77 8.81
CA LEU A 208 -14.06 -35.08 8.01
C LEU A 208 -13.87 -36.30 7.09
N LEU A 209 -12.63 -36.69 6.80
CA LEU A 209 -12.32 -37.83 5.92
C LEU A 209 -12.71 -39.24 6.43
N PRO A 210 -12.83 -39.55 7.74
CA PRO A 210 -13.25 -40.89 8.17
C PRO A 210 -14.76 -41.13 8.09
N LEU A 211 -15.60 -40.08 7.95
CA LEU A 211 -17.07 -40.23 7.94
C LEU A 211 -17.65 -40.58 6.57
N ALA A 212 -16.93 -40.31 5.48
CA ALA A 212 -17.39 -40.61 4.12
C ALA A 212 -17.18 -42.07 3.66
N ARG A 213 -16.53 -42.92 4.48
CA ARG A 213 -16.18 -44.31 4.10
C ARG A 213 -17.13 -45.40 4.65
N ARG A 214 -18.27 -45.03 5.24
CA ARG A 214 -19.33 -45.98 5.64
C ARG A 214 -20.57 -45.79 4.77
N ARG A 215 -20.52 -46.28 3.53
CA ARG A 215 -21.68 -46.69 2.74
C ARG A 215 -21.32 -47.93 1.94
#